data_AF-A0A371G768-F1
#
_entry.id   AF-A0A371G768-F1
#
_cell.length_a   1.000
_cell.length_b   1.000
_cell.length_c   1.000
_cell.angle_alpha   90.00
_cell.angle_beta   90.00
_cell.angle_gamma   90.00
#
_symmetry.space_group_name_H-M   'P 1'
#
loop_
_entity.id
_entity.type
_entity.pdbx_description
1 polymer ?
#
loop_
_entity_poly.entity_id
_entity_poly.type
_entity_poly.pdbx_seq_one_letter_code
_entity_poly.pdbx_strand_id
1 'polypeptide(L)'
;MWSVITVTKQDIYKSIVSCRKGRTKAKRVSQKRRIRMTMMIVMILSLFETKSVNLVSYESTWIIDSGATLHVTPRKELFTSYTLGDFGVLKMGNDGVTKEIGVGDVCLQTNMGVQLWLRRVKHAPYVHFNLIYVHMLDDGGYDNHFGYGKWKLTKGNLVVARGEKISKLYWTKAL
;
A
#
# COMPACT_ATOMS: atom_id res chain seq x y z
N MET A 1 4.30 37.26 22.85
CA MET A 1 5.68 36.86 22.47
C MET A 1 5.82 35.39 22.84
N TRP A 2 5.63 34.47 21.89
CA TRP A 2 5.80 33.03 22.12
C TRP A 2 7.05 32.58 21.38
N SER A 3 8.06 32.11 22.12
CA SER A 3 9.31 31.60 21.55
C SER A 3 9.10 30.19 21.00
N VAL A 4 9.36 30.00 19.71
CA VAL A 4 9.38 28.67 19.08
C VAL A 4 10.73 28.03 19.39
N ILE A 5 10.73 26.90 20.12
CA ILE A 5 11.95 26.12 20.36
C ILE A 5 12.17 25.22 19.14
N THR A 6 13.18 25.53 18.34
CA THR A 6 13.60 24.71 17.19
C THR A 6 14.38 23.50 17.69
N VAL A 7 13.78 22.32 17.65
CA VAL A 7 14.45 21.06 18.03
C VAL A 7 15.28 20.55 16.85
N THR A 8 16.59 20.45 17.02
CA THR A 8 17.49 20.05 15.93
C THR A 8 17.71 18.53 15.89
N LYS A 9 18.11 17.99 14.73
CA LYS A 9 18.44 16.55 14.54
C LYS A 9 19.45 16.04 15.58
N GLN A 10 20.38 16.90 16.02
CA GLN A 10 21.38 16.55 17.03
C GLN A 10 20.79 16.38 18.44
N ASP A 11 19.76 17.14 18.78
CA ASP A 11 19.09 17.06 20.09
C ASP A 11 18.29 15.77 20.21
N ILE A 12 17.64 15.36 19.11
CA ILE A 12 16.92 14.09 18.99
C ILE A 12 17.91 12.91 19.13
N TYR A 13 19.05 12.98 18.44
CA TYR A 13 20.07 11.92 18.50
C TYR A 13 20.62 11.74 19.92
N LYS A 14 20.94 12.83 20.63
CA LYS A 14 21.42 12.78 22.02
C LYS A 14 20.37 12.18 22.97
N SER A 15 19.09 12.49 22.77
CA SER A 15 17.98 11.93 23.57
C SER A 15 17.83 10.41 23.36
N ILE A 16 18.00 9.92 22.13
CA ILE A 16 17.97 8.48 21.80
C ILE A 16 19.12 7.72 22.47
N VAL A 17 20.33 8.29 22.46
CA VAL A 17 21.52 7.68 23.06
C VAL A 17 21.41 7.63 24.58
N SER A 18 20.90 8.69 25.22
CA SER A 18 20.64 8.74 26.67
C SER A 18 19.66 7.63 27.12
N CYS A 19 18.61 7.37 26.34
CA CYS A 19 17.61 6.33 26.64
C CYS A 19 18.12 4.87 26.60
N ARG A 20 19.32 4.62 26.04
CA ARG A 20 19.89 3.26 25.93
C ARG A 20 20.60 2.77 27.21
N LYS A 21 20.99 3.67 28.12
CA LYS A 21 21.64 3.27 29.38
C LYS A 21 20.59 2.89 30.43
N GLY A 22 20.41 1.58 30.60
CA GLY A 22 19.72 0.93 31.72
C GLY A 22 18.20 0.73 31.53
N ARG A 23 17.76 -0.50 31.17
CA ARG A 23 16.36 -0.97 31.33
C ARG A 23 16.17 -2.47 31.04
N THR A 24 15.16 -3.04 31.73
CA THR A 24 14.76 -4.45 31.75
C THR A 24 14.08 -4.95 30.47
N LYS A 25 14.06 -6.28 30.27
CA LYS A 25 13.71 -7.00 29.02
C LYS A 25 12.29 -6.70 28.48
N ALA A 26 11.28 -6.56 29.35
CA ALA A 26 9.91 -6.22 28.93
C ALA A 26 9.77 -4.77 28.42
N LYS A 27 10.43 -3.81 29.08
CA LYS A 27 10.50 -2.41 28.63
C LYS A 27 11.22 -2.29 27.29
N ARG A 28 12.22 -3.13 27.02
CA ARG A 28 12.91 -3.20 25.71
C ARG A 28 11.98 -3.66 24.57
N VAL A 29 11.06 -4.60 24.79
CA VAL A 29 10.14 -5.08 23.72
C VAL A 29 9.07 -4.04 23.40
N SER A 30 8.46 -3.43 24.43
CA SER A 30 7.53 -2.31 24.25
C SER A 30 8.20 -1.11 23.56
N GLN A 31 9.44 -0.81 23.94
CA GLN A 31 10.23 0.26 23.32
C GLN A 31 10.69 -0.12 21.90
N LYS A 32 10.98 -1.39 21.60
CA LYS A 32 11.28 -1.87 20.23
C LYS A 32 10.06 -1.77 19.32
N ARG A 33 8.84 -2.03 19.84
CA ARG A 33 7.57 -1.80 19.13
C ARG A 33 7.32 -0.31 18.89
N ARG A 34 7.53 0.53 19.91
CA ARG A 34 7.44 1.99 19.77
C ARG A 34 8.47 2.54 18.80
N ILE A 35 9.73 2.11 18.87
CA ILE A 35 10.79 2.51 17.92
C ILE A 35 10.43 2.06 16.50
N ARG A 36 9.90 0.85 16.30
CA ARG A 36 9.40 0.42 14.98
C ARG A 36 8.27 1.30 14.47
N MET A 37 7.31 1.62 15.32
CA MET A 37 6.17 2.48 14.97
C MET A 37 6.62 3.91 14.68
N THR A 38 7.53 4.46 15.48
CA THR A 38 8.16 5.76 15.26
C THR A 38 9.03 5.76 14.01
N MET A 39 9.78 4.69 13.69
CA MET A 39 10.52 4.59 12.43
C MET A 39 9.59 4.46 11.22
N MET A 40 8.43 3.82 11.37
CA MET A 40 7.41 3.78 10.33
C MET A 40 6.78 5.16 10.11
N ILE A 41 6.45 5.86 11.19
CA ILE A 41 5.93 7.24 11.15
C ILE A 41 6.99 8.21 10.60
N VAL A 42 8.26 8.06 10.99
CA VAL A 42 9.37 8.86 10.45
C VAL A 42 9.64 8.51 8.99
N MET A 43 9.48 7.26 8.55
CA MET A 43 9.54 6.88 7.14
C MET A 43 8.41 7.57 6.36
N ILE A 44 7.18 7.53 6.85
CA ILE A 44 6.03 8.23 6.27
C ILE A 44 6.30 9.74 6.22
N LEU A 45 6.73 10.36 7.33
CA LEU A 45 7.04 11.79 7.40
C LEU A 45 8.25 12.20 6.55
N SER A 46 9.25 11.33 6.40
CA SER A 46 10.39 11.56 5.49
C SER A 46 10.01 11.52 4.02
N LEU A 47 8.86 10.92 3.67
CA LEU A 47 8.25 11.04 2.34
C LEU A 47 7.58 12.41 2.14
N PHE A 48 7.20 13.11 3.22
CA PHE A 48 6.55 14.43 3.16
C PHE A 48 7.54 15.61 3.13
N GLU A 49 8.81 15.42 3.50
CA GLU A 49 9.84 16.49 3.50
C GLU A 49 10.65 16.62 2.20
N THR A 50 10.11 16.18 1.06
CA THR A 50 10.61 16.63 -0.25
C THR A 50 9.56 17.54 -0.89
N LYS A 51 9.74 18.85 -0.68
CA LYS A 51 8.93 19.88 -1.33
C LYS A 51 9.01 19.70 -2.86
N SER A 52 7.82 19.58 -3.46
CA SER A 52 7.51 19.85 -4.87
C SER A 52 8.29 19.07 -5.94
N VAL A 53 8.11 17.76 -5.99
CA VAL A 53 8.25 16.98 -7.23
C VAL A 53 7.16 15.90 -7.28
N ASN A 54 6.18 16.09 -8.18
CA ASN A 54 5.12 15.15 -8.54
C ASN A 54 4.23 14.61 -7.40
N LEU A 55 3.19 15.37 -7.04
CA LEU A 55 1.89 14.82 -6.60
C LEU A 55 1.20 14.04 -7.74
N VAL A 56 1.96 13.36 -8.61
CA VAL A 56 1.42 12.42 -9.58
C VAL A 56 1.33 11.07 -8.86
N SER A 57 0.28 10.98 -8.05
CA SER A 57 -0.63 9.85 -8.07
C SER A 57 -0.21 8.57 -7.34
N TYR A 58 -0.12 8.59 -6.00
CA TYR A 58 -0.43 7.38 -5.19
C TYR A 58 -1.90 6.97 -5.33
N GLU A 59 -2.74 7.91 -5.78
CA GLU A 59 -4.13 7.68 -6.14
C GLU A 59 -4.32 6.54 -7.15
N SER A 60 -3.40 6.39 -8.10
CA SER A 60 -3.45 5.37 -9.16
C SER A 60 -2.56 4.16 -8.89
N THR A 61 -1.92 4.04 -7.71
CA THR A 61 -1.04 2.91 -7.44
C THR A 61 -1.78 1.72 -6.85
N TRP A 62 -1.35 0.52 -7.26
CA TRP A 62 -1.91 -0.75 -6.85
C TRP A 62 -0.80 -1.66 -6.35
N ILE A 63 -1.02 -2.28 -5.20
CA ILE A 63 -0.13 -3.32 -4.66
C ILE A 63 -0.52 -4.64 -5.31
N ILE A 64 0.48 -5.38 -5.78
CA ILE A 64 0.32 -6.74 -6.27
C ILE A 64 0.51 -7.70 -5.10
N ASP A 65 -0.57 -8.37 -4.68
CA ASP A 65 -0.58 -9.17 -3.46
C ASP A 65 -1.09 -10.60 -3.73
N SER A 66 -0.19 -11.57 -3.64
CA SER A 66 -0.54 -13.00 -3.71
C SER A 66 -1.12 -13.53 -2.40
N GLY A 67 -0.95 -12.82 -1.28
CA GLY A 67 -1.54 -13.18 0.02
C GLY A 67 -2.96 -12.64 0.22
N ALA A 68 -3.43 -11.74 -0.64
CA ALA A 68 -4.82 -11.31 -0.68
C ALA A 68 -5.73 -12.44 -1.17
N THR A 69 -7.04 -12.30 -1.03
CA THR A 69 -8.05 -13.23 -1.59
C THR A 69 -9.00 -12.56 -2.58
N LEU A 70 -8.96 -11.22 -2.66
CA LEU A 70 -9.91 -10.39 -3.41
C LEU A 70 -9.17 -9.14 -3.92
N HIS A 71 -9.61 -8.61 -5.06
CA HIS A 71 -9.28 -7.24 -5.42
C HIS A 71 -9.99 -6.28 -4.46
N VAL A 72 -9.28 -5.30 -3.92
CA VAL A 72 -9.84 -4.35 -2.94
C VAL A 72 -9.38 -2.93 -3.26
N THR A 73 -10.26 -1.96 -3.09
CA THR A 73 -9.90 -0.54 -3.10
C THR A 73 -10.69 0.23 -2.05
N PRO A 74 -10.12 1.25 -1.40
CA PRO A 74 -10.89 2.21 -0.60
C PRO A 74 -11.57 3.28 -1.45
N ARG A 75 -11.37 3.28 -2.77
CA ARG A 75 -11.75 4.38 -3.67
C ARG A 75 -12.96 4.01 -4.52
N LYS A 76 -14.09 4.67 -4.28
CA LYS A 76 -15.32 4.46 -5.06
C LYS A 76 -15.20 5.01 -6.48
N GLU A 77 -14.41 6.05 -6.67
CA GLU A 77 -14.24 6.77 -7.93
C GLU A 77 -13.51 5.97 -9.02
N LEU A 78 -12.84 4.86 -8.67
CA LEU A 78 -12.15 3.99 -9.63
C LEU A 78 -13.08 3.02 -10.35
N PHE A 79 -14.31 2.87 -9.87
CA PHE A 79 -15.25 1.88 -10.37
C PHE A 79 -15.91 2.34 -11.67
N THR A 80 -15.84 1.48 -12.69
CA THR A 80 -16.57 1.63 -13.97
C THR A 80 -18.00 1.08 -13.88
N SER A 81 -18.21 0.10 -13.00
CA SER A 81 -19.53 -0.37 -12.57
C SER A 81 -19.53 -0.41 -11.05
N TYR A 82 -20.65 -0.11 -10.42
CA TYR A 82 -20.71 -0.09 -8.95
C TYR A 82 -22.09 -0.49 -8.44
N THR A 83 -22.11 -1.50 -7.59
CA THR A 83 -23.29 -1.90 -6.81
C THR A 83 -23.02 -1.57 -5.34
N LEU A 84 -23.81 -0.66 -4.77
CA LEU A 84 -23.81 -0.37 -3.34
C LEU A 84 -24.55 -1.50 -2.61
N GLY A 85 -24.00 -1.98 -1.50
CA GLY A 85 -24.63 -3.04 -0.72
C GLY A 85 -23.74 -3.54 0.40
N ASP A 86 -24.30 -4.39 1.26
CA ASP A 86 -23.53 -5.12 2.25
C ASP A 86 -23.01 -6.42 1.61
N PHE A 87 -21.69 -6.52 1.44
CA PHE A 87 -21.03 -7.70 0.90
C PHE A 87 -20.25 -8.47 1.97
N GLY A 88 -20.53 -8.19 3.25
CA GLY A 88 -19.88 -8.81 4.38
C GLY A 88 -18.68 -7.99 4.88
N VAL A 89 -17.73 -8.72 5.48
CA VAL A 89 -16.57 -8.11 6.13
C VAL A 89 -15.26 -8.66 5.57
N LEU A 90 -14.33 -7.76 5.31
CA LEU A 90 -12.97 -8.05 4.94
C LEU A 90 -12.13 -8.21 6.20
N LYS A 91 -11.47 -9.36 6.33
CA LYS A 91 -10.47 -9.61 7.38
C LYS A 91 -9.08 -9.25 6.86
N MET A 92 -8.32 -8.52 7.66
CA MET A 92 -6.99 -8.03 7.31
C MET A 92 -5.91 -8.85 8.03
N GLY A 93 -4.69 -8.86 7.49
CA GLY A 93 -3.56 -9.59 8.07
C GLY A 93 -3.08 -9.09 9.44
N ASN A 94 -3.69 -8.04 9.99
CA ASN A 94 -3.43 -7.49 11.32
C ASN A 94 -4.57 -7.78 12.31
N ASP A 95 -5.39 -8.81 12.04
CA ASP A 95 -6.61 -9.17 12.78
C ASP A 95 -7.72 -8.11 12.75
N GLY A 96 -7.51 -7.00 12.03
CA GLY A 96 -8.53 -5.99 11.82
C GLY A 96 -9.62 -6.48 10.87
N VAL A 97 -10.80 -5.88 11.01
CA VAL A 97 -11.97 -6.19 10.19
C VAL A 97 -12.56 -4.89 9.67
N THR A 98 -12.99 -4.86 8.41
CA THR A 98 -13.68 -3.72 7.81
C THR A 98 -14.87 -4.18 6.98
N LYS A 99 -15.86 -3.31 6.78
CA LYS A 99 -17.03 -3.61 5.95
C LYS A 99 -16.70 -3.49 4.46
N GLU A 100 -17.24 -4.42 3.68
CA GLU A 100 -17.30 -4.31 2.22
C GLU A 100 -18.63 -3.66 1.85
N ILE A 101 -18.60 -2.38 1.47
CA ILE A 101 -19.82 -1.58 1.25
C ILE A 101 -20.21 -1.48 -0.23
N GLY A 102 -19.45 -2.12 -1.11
CA GLY A 102 -19.67 -2.07 -2.54
C GLY A 102 -18.88 -3.11 -3.30
N VAL A 103 -19.36 -3.43 -4.49
CA VAL A 103 -18.65 -4.28 -5.45
C VAL A 103 -18.82 -3.71 -6.85
N GLY A 104 -17.83 -3.94 -7.69
CA GLY A 104 -17.91 -3.55 -9.09
C GLY A 104 -16.63 -3.81 -9.86
N ASP A 105 -16.57 -3.35 -11.10
CA ASP A 105 -15.44 -3.55 -11.98
C ASP A 105 -14.59 -2.29 -12.10
N VAL A 106 -13.28 -2.47 -12.17
CA VAL A 106 -12.30 -1.39 -12.34
C VAL A 106 -11.52 -1.64 -13.62
N CYS A 107 -11.47 -0.64 -14.50
CA CYS A 107 -10.63 -0.66 -15.70
C CYS A 107 -9.39 0.20 -15.45
N LEU A 108 -8.23 -0.43 -15.33
CA LEU A 108 -6.96 0.26 -15.16
C LEU A 108 -6.32 0.47 -16.52
N GLN A 109 -6.05 1.73 -16.88
CA GLN A 109 -5.07 1.99 -17.93
C GLN A 109 -3.69 1.75 -17.34
N THR A 110 -2.99 0.72 -17.79
CA THR A 110 -1.70 0.34 -17.23
C THR A 110 -0.58 1.27 -17.71
N ASN A 111 0.58 1.21 -17.05
CA ASN A 111 1.80 1.87 -17.52
C ASN A 111 2.34 1.37 -18.88
N MET A 112 1.72 0.34 -19.47
CA MET A 112 1.97 -0.12 -20.83
C MET A 112 0.98 0.46 -21.85
N GLY A 113 0.04 1.31 -21.42
CA GLY A 113 -1.05 1.84 -22.23
C GLY A 113 -2.18 0.83 -22.49
N VAL A 114 -2.12 -0.37 -21.91
CA VAL A 114 -3.10 -1.45 -22.07
C VAL A 114 -4.18 -1.33 -21.00
N GLN A 115 -5.44 -1.59 -21.35
CA GLN A 115 -6.54 -1.68 -20.39
C GLN A 115 -6.53 -3.04 -19.67
N LEU A 116 -6.45 -3.03 -18.34
CA LEU A 116 -6.58 -4.19 -17.47
C LEU A 116 -7.92 -4.12 -16.72
N TRP A 117 -8.77 -5.12 -16.94
CA TRP A 117 -10.07 -5.22 -16.27
C TRP A 117 -9.95 -6.07 -15.00
N LEU A 118 -10.16 -5.43 -13.85
CA LEU A 118 -10.32 -6.11 -12.56
C LEU A 118 -11.82 -6.30 -12.32
N ARG A 119 -12.25 -7.55 -12.24
CA ARG A 119 -13.66 -7.89 -12.03
C ARG A 119 -13.97 -8.06 -10.54
N ARG A 120 -15.18 -7.69 -10.13
CA ARG A 120 -15.70 -7.92 -8.77
C ARG A 120 -14.80 -7.36 -7.65
N VAL A 121 -14.19 -6.20 -7.89
CA VAL A 121 -13.39 -5.46 -6.92
C VAL A 121 -14.25 -5.07 -5.73
N LYS A 122 -13.76 -5.27 -4.52
CA LYS A 122 -14.43 -4.89 -3.28
C LYS A 122 -14.10 -3.46 -2.90
N HIS A 123 -15.14 -2.71 -2.55
CA HIS A 123 -14.99 -1.37 -2.00
C HIS A 123 -15.01 -1.43 -0.47
N ALA A 124 -13.87 -1.10 0.15
CA ALA A 124 -13.70 -1.08 1.59
C ALA A 124 -12.98 0.22 2.03
N PRO A 125 -13.71 1.27 2.44
CA PRO A 125 -13.15 2.61 2.68
C PRO A 125 -12.03 2.68 3.71
N TYR A 126 -11.99 1.72 4.64
CA TYR A 126 -11.01 1.69 5.73
C TYR A 126 -9.76 0.86 5.44
N VAL A 127 -9.61 0.31 4.22
CA VAL A 127 -8.31 -0.22 3.79
C VAL A 127 -7.40 0.92 3.36
N HIS A 128 -6.09 0.74 3.50
CA HIS A 128 -5.13 1.81 3.20
C HIS A 128 -4.66 1.84 1.74
N PHE A 129 -4.80 0.74 1.00
CA PHE A 129 -4.22 0.60 -0.32
C PHE A 129 -5.16 -0.12 -1.29
N ASN A 130 -5.00 0.15 -2.58
CA ASN A 130 -5.58 -0.65 -3.63
C ASN A 130 -4.78 -1.95 -3.77
N LEU A 131 -5.46 -3.10 -3.79
CA LEU A 131 -4.86 -4.42 -3.85
C LEU A 131 -5.33 -5.16 -5.11
N ILE A 132 -4.37 -5.67 -5.86
CA ILE A 132 -4.60 -6.64 -6.93
C ILE A 132 -4.31 -8.02 -6.38
N TYR A 133 -5.36 -8.85 -6.27
CA TYR A 133 -5.22 -10.26 -5.98
C TYR A 133 -4.65 -11.00 -7.20
N VAL A 134 -3.47 -11.61 -7.01
CA VAL A 134 -2.71 -12.24 -8.10
C VAL A 134 -3.44 -13.43 -8.71
N HIS A 135 -4.05 -14.28 -7.89
CA HIS A 135 -4.62 -15.52 -8.43
C HIS A 135 -5.88 -15.28 -9.28
N MET A 136 -6.63 -14.19 -9.04
CA MET A 136 -7.73 -13.84 -9.95
C MET A 136 -7.24 -13.37 -11.33
N LEU A 137 -6.01 -12.84 -11.41
CA LEU A 137 -5.37 -12.61 -12.70
C LEU A 137 -4.93 -13.94 -13.34
N ASP A 138 -4.39 -14.87 -12.57
CA ASP A 138 -4.01 -16.20 -13.05
C ASP A 138 -5.23 -16.94 -13.64
N ASP A 139 -6.34 -16.98 -12.91
CA ASP A 139 -7.64 -17.52 -13.37
C ASP A 139 -8.15 -16.82 -14.64
N GLY A 140 -7.79 -15.55 -14.84
CA GLY A 140 -8.09 -14.75 -16.03
C GLY A 140 -7.18 -15.01 -17.24
N GLY A 141 -6.25 -15.97 -17.11
CA GLY A 141 -5.26 -16.35 -18.12
C GLY A 141 -4.09 -15.37 -18.23
N TYR A 142 -3.74 -14.68 -17.14
CA TYR A 142 -2.58 -13.80 -17.10
C TYR A 142 -1.40 -14.43 -16.36
N ASP A 143 -0.22 -14.38 -16.95
CA ASP A 143 1.01 -14.84 -16.31
C ASP A 143 1.61 -13.74 -15.44
N ASN A 144 1.90 -14.07 -14.19
CA ASN A 144 2.52 -13.19 -13.22
C ASN A 144 3.99 -13.56 -13.00
N HIS A 145 4.90 -12.67 -13.38
CA HIS A 145 6.33 -12.88 -13.18
C HIS A 145 6.92 -11.90 -12.16
N PHE A 146 7.49 -12.42 -11.09
CA PHE A 146 8.21 -11.66 -10.06
C PHE A 146 9.69 -12.02 -10.08
N GLY A 147 10.56 -11.02 -10.19
CA GLY A 147 12.00 -11.26 -10.22
C GLY A 147 12.80 -9.98 -10.33
N TYR A 148 14.02 -9.97 -9.80
CA TYR A 148 14.96 -8.84 -9.94
C TYR A 148 14.38 -7.48 -9.49
N GLY A 149 13.53 -7.48 -8.45
CA GLY A 149 12.85 -6.27 -7.98
C GLY A 149 11.78 -5.73 -8.93
N LYS A 150 11.32 -6.51 -9.91
CA LYS A 150 10.29 -6.14 -10.88
C LYS A 150 9.12 -7.14 -10.87
N TRP A 151 7.95 -6.64 -11.23
CA TRP A 151 6.77 -7.44 -11.56
C TRP A 151 6.40 -7.21 -13.03
N LYS A 152 5.99 -8.26 -13.72
CA LYS A 152 5.51 -8.22 -15.09
C LYS A 152 4.25 -9.07 -15.20
N LEU A 153 3.20 -8.48 -15.76
CA LEU A 153 1.97 -9.17 -16.11
C LEU A 153 1.90 -9.36 -17.63
N THR A 154 1.67 -10.58 -18.09
CA THR A 154 1.50 -10.89 -19.50
C THR A 154 0.20 -11.63 -19.77
N LYS A 155 -0.33 -11.52 -20.99
CA LYS A 155 -1.41 -12.36 -21.51
C LYS A 155 -0.99 -12.87 -22.87
N GLY A 156 -0.55 -14.13 -22.93
CA GLY A 156 0.23 -14.63 -24.07
C GLY A 156 1.50 -13.77 -24.28
N ASN A 157 1.71 -13.31 -25.51
CA ASN A 157 2.90 -12.50 -25.85
C ASN A 157 2.79 -11.01 -25.49
N LEU A 158 1.61 -10.54 -25.06
CA LEU A 158 1.38 -9.13 -24.73
C LEU A 158 1.81 -8.84 -23.29
N VAL A 159 2.65 -7.83 -23.10
CA VAL A 159 2.93 -7.26 -21.77
C VAL A 159 1.81 -6.30 -21.41
N VAL A 160 1.02 -6.68 -20.41
CA VAL A 160 -0.17 -5.93 -19.97
C VAL A 160 0.21 -4.88 -18.96
N ALA A 161 1.07 -5.18 -17.99
CA ALA A 161 1.48 -4.22 -16.96
C ALA A 161 2.90 -4.52 -16.47
N ARG A 162 3.55 -3.48 -15.93
CA ARG A 162 4.82 -3.61 -15.21
C ARG A 162 4.74 -2.96 -13.85
N GLY A 163 5.52 -3.47 -12.92
CA GLY A 163 5.62 -2.93 -11.58
C GLY A 163 7.02 -3.05 -11.01
N GLU A 164 7.23 -2.34 -9.92
CA GLU A 164 8.51 -2.26 -9.23
C GLU A 164 8.35 -2.65 -7.77
N LYS A 165 9.38 -3.31 -7.23
CA LYS A 165 9.46 -3.60 -5.81
C LYS A 165 9.96 -2.37 -5.08
N ILE A 166 9.11 -1.79 -4.23
CA ILE A 166 9.48 -0.71 -3.32
C ILE A 166 9.47 -1.29 -1.91
N SER A 167 10.64 -1.29 -1.27
CA SER A 167 10.89 -1.98 0.00
C SER A 167 10.60 -3.49 -0.08
N LYS A 168 9.38 -3.91 0.28
CA LYS A 168 8.99 -5.32 0.37
C LYS A 168 7.76 -5.67 -0.47
N LEU A 169 7.11 -4.69 -1.09
CA LEU A 169 5.88 -4.86 -1.84
C LEU A 169 6.11 -4.51 -3.31
N TYR A 170 5.37 -5.16 -4.20
CA TYR A 170 5.36 -4.84 -5.63
C TYR A 170 4.22 -3.89 -5.93
N TRP A 171 4.54 -2.83 -6.67
CA TRP A 171 3.61 -1.76 -7.00
C TRP A 171 3.51 -1.62 -8.50
N THR A 172 2.31 -1.41 -9.01
CA THR A 172 2.09 -0.92 -10.37
C THR A 172 1.32 0.40 -10.32
N LYS A 173 1.44 1.17 -11.38
CA LYS A 173 0.79 2.47 -11.52
C LYS A 173 -0.19 2.38 -12.69
N ALA A 174 -1.42 2.78 -12.44
CA ALA A 174 -2.38 3.09 -13.48
C ALA A 174 -2.14 4.54 -13.98
N LEU A 175 -2.35 4.76 -15.27
CA LEU A 175 -2.23 6.07 -15.93
C LEU A 175 -3.55 6.84 -15.83
#